data_AF-A0A1J7JHJ7-F1
#
_entry.id   AF-A0A1J7JHJ7-F1
#
_cell.length_a   1.000
_cell.length_b   1.000
_cell.length_c   1.000
_cell.angle_alpha   90.00
_cell.angle_beta   90.00
_cell.angle_gamma   90.00
#
_symmetry.space_group_name_H-M   'P 1'
#
loop_
_entity.id
_entity.type
_entity.pdbx_description
1 polymer ?
#
loop_
_entity_poly.entity_id
_entity_poly.type
_entity_poly.pdbx_seq_one_letter_code
_entity_poly.pdbx_strand_id
1 'polypeptide(L)'
;MRLDPTGGGGVNGKAVLEPPRKSGSCEIEEDDSINTSVMLSVRGAACGSDPAWQPTISAYTAADTDNQLRNYYQAWQTNPQRPFTNTLAKSFGSGPTGYMCGIGLQGSCGSQIGCEAYVDNGDPTWSYLSLLSIANLDTTFNDMYTGITNGQLQYISKISNMSQEFFPTYDLVNPQEVMKWIQFAVAILPLFGMAFPALEPAIVAVESFAQGGLGVANTFMPVPADATPLTIAALQTFAGDVSKKAQDAIVTWANTTFWGYEDDMHHTILDYVSRGAWVDVTSIPSATVFEDFYFKHMVASTVNSQWNHSKIFTVFQKTDDPASTGCANETMWYSSEDGGVYCTYMYTESGTLSGYLDQPYGLNVLMNSTYGINGSDISKSSAKAYRLSGFNFTTQDAWNALSTAMASPNSTSPFLEGPGWTGTFTLPVCDIGHNNWTTAYGDTSAGRFGVLPCCCGPNCTETAAFVEAANMKGFQTLLRGCKVQFEGYDEVDYGFAWEDSLAFKWAMWGVWKRLGLVLSSICTLGVAVPIWLFKVPE
;
A
#
# COMPACT_ATOMS: atom_id res chain seq x y z
N MET A 1 -21.53 50.51 -33.90
CA MET A 1 -22.78 51.26 -34.04
C MET A 1 -23.46 51.29 -32.68
N ARG A 2 -23.72 52.51 -32.21
CA ARG A 2 -24.58 52.95 -31.08
C ARG A 2 -25.97 52.24 -31.19
N LEU A 3 -26.68 51.84 -30.13
CA LEU A 3 -27.16 52.60 -28.97
C LEU A 3 -27.56 51.65 -27.81
N ASP A 4 -27.10 51.99 -26.60
CA ASP A 4 -27.88 51.96 -25.36
C ASP A 4 -28.74 53.27 -25.32
N PRO A 5 -29.78 53.47 -24.46
CA PRO A 5 -29.60 53.43 -22.99
C PRO A 5 -30.83 53.29 -22.03
N THR A 6 -30.48 53.11 -20.73
CA THR A 6 -31.09 53.68 -19.48
C THR A 6 -32.47 53.20 -18.99
N GLY A 7 -32.76 53.06 -17.69
CA GLY A 7 -32.10 53.40 -16.40
C GLY A 7 -32.95 52.80 -15.25
N GLY A 8 -32.72 52.91 -13.94
CA GLY A 8 -31.80 53.67 -13.08
C GLY A 8 -32.49 53.91 -11.71
N GLY A 9 -31.72 53.85 -10.61
CA GLY A 9 -32.07 54.36 -9.26
C GLY A 9 -32.34 53.28 -8.20
N GLY A 10 -31.74 53.20 -7.00
CA GLY A 10 -30.81 54.08 -6.28
C GLY A 10 -31.32 54.40 -4.86
N VAL A 11 -30.42 54.29 -3.86
CA VAL A 11 -30.28 55.11 -2.62
C VAL A 11 -30.31 54.39 -1.24
N ASN A 12 -29.10 54.28 -0.65
CA ASN A 12 -28.57 54.55 0.71
C ASN A 12 -29.31 54.19 2.03
N GLY A 13 -28.52 53.67 3.00
CA GLY A 13 -28.83 53.78 4.44
C GLY A 13 -27.82 53.15 5.43
N LYS A 14 -26.81 53.95 5.84
CA LYS A 14 -26.01 54.00 7.10
C LYS A 14 -25.95 52.85 8.14
N ALA A 15 -24.74 52.66 8.66
CA ALA A 15 -24.31 51.83 9.79
C ALA A 15 -24.63 52.40 11.19
N VAL A 16 -24.73 51.50 12.20
CA VAL A 16 -24.63 51.77 13.65
C VAL A 16 -23.88 50.61 14.35
N LEU A 17 -23.03 50.96 15.33
CA LEU A 17 -22.06 50.15 16.09
C LEU A 17 -22.64 49.57 17.42
N GLU A 18 -22.24 48.30 17.72
CA GLU A 18 -21.78 47.71 19.02
C GLU A 18 -22.71 47.52 20.28
N PRO A 19 -22.36 46.69 21.32
CA PRO A 19 -22.02 45.23 21.40
C PRO A 19 -22.75 44.51 22.61
N PRO A 20 -22.17 43.51 23.31
CA PRO A 20 -22.32 42.04 23.15
C PRO A 20 -23.19 41.34 24.24
N ARG A 21 -23.63 40.09 24.03
CA ARG A 21 -24.01 39.18 25.14
C ARG A 21 -23.74 37.71 24.85
N LYS A 22 -23.29 37.05 25.92
CA LYS A 22 -22.71 35.71 26.07
C LYS A 22 -23.72 34.56 26.00
N SER A 23 -23.11 33.38 25.84
CA SER A 23 -23.43 32.05 26.39
C SER A 23 -24.54 31.25 25.73
N GLY A 24 -24.09 30.23 25.00
CA GLY A 24 -24.84 29.02 24.68
C GLY A 24 -23.83 27.97 24.24
N SER A 25 -23.30 27.23 25.20
CA SER A 25 -22.55 26.00 24.99
C SER A 25 -23.39 25.03 24.17
N CYS A 26 -22.97 24.72 22.96
CA CYS A 26 -23.34 23.45 22.32
C CYS A 26 -22.14 22.53 22.52
N GLU A 27 -22.32 21.61 23.47
CA GLU A 27 -21.57 20.37 23.54
C GLU A 27 -21.59 19.74 22.14
N ILE A 28 -20.41 19.56 21.57
CA ILE A 28 -20.20 18.63 20.48
C ILE A 28 -20.04 17.30 21.21
N GLU A 29 -21.12 16.52 21.29
CA GLU A 29 -20.97 15.08 21.49
C GLU A 29 -20.19 14.55 20.28
N GLU A 30 -18.96 14.14 20.55
CA GLU A 30 -18.20 13.22 19.71
C GLU A 30 -19.01 11.93 19.59
N ASP A 31 -19.77 11.81 18.49
CA ASP A 31 -20.32 10.52 18.08
C ASP A 31 -19.25 9.82 17.24
N ASP A 32 -18.36 9.15 17.97
CA ASP A 32 -17.30 8.26 17.50
C ASP A 32 -17.90 6.97 16.91
N SER A 33 -18.61 7.12 15.79
CA SER A 33 -18.99 5.99 14.95
C SER A 33 -18.60 6.29 13.50
N ILE A 34 -17.36 5.93 13.16
CA ILE A 34 -16.99 5.67 11.76
C ILE A 34 -17.97 4.61 11.27
N ASN A 35 -18.94 5.09 10.51
CA ASN A 35 -20.00 4.31 9.90
C ASN A 35 -19.35 3.39 8.85
N THR A 36 -18.92 2.21 9.28
CA THR A 36 -18.42 1.10 8.43
C THR A 36 -19.52 0.46 7.57
N SER A 37 -20.73 1.02 7.60
CA SER A 37 -21.85 0.58 6.79
C SER A 37 -21.90 1.36 5.47
N VAL A 38 -21.09 0.96 4.49
CA VAL A 38 -21.42 0.85 3.03
C VAL A 38 -20.16 0.28 2.35
N MET A 39 -20.04 -1.04 2.18
CA MET A 39 -18.89 -1.61 1.43
C MET A 39 -19.24 -2.69 0.41
N LEU A 40 -20.51 -3.08 0.27
CA LEU A 40 -20.92 -4.23 -0.55
C LEU A 40 -21.99 -3.83 -1.55
N SER A 41 -21.82 -4.22 -2.81
CA SER A 41 -22.89 -4.10 -3.81
C SER A 41 -23.84 -5.29 -3.63
N VAL A 42 -25.06 -5.05 -3.14
CA VAL A 42 -26.10 -6.09 -3.10
C VAL A 42 -26.59 -6.34 -4.53
N ARG A 43 -26.12 -7.41 -5.17
CA ARG A 43 -26.56 -7.81 -6.52
C ARG A 43 -27.03 -9.26 -6.52
N GLY A 44 -28.31 -9.45 -6.23
CA GLY A 44 -28.95 -10.75 -6.24
C GLY A 44 -30.22 -10.70 -5.41
N ALA A 45 -31.38 -10.76 -6.05
CA ALA A 45 -32.64 -10.89 -5.34
C ALA A 45 -32.87 -12.38 -5.01
N ALA A 46 -33.05 -12.70 -3.74
CA ALA A 46 -33.61 -13.97 -3.32
C ALA A 46 -35.03 -14.14 -3.91
N CYS A 47 -35.35 -15.32 -4.44
CA CYS A 47 -36.72 -15.61 -4.86
C CYS A 47 -37.51 -16.32 -3.77
N GLY A 48 -38.41 -15.56 -3.16
CA GLY A 48 -39.31 -16.09 -2.14
C GLY A 48 -38.57 -16.77 -0.99
N SER A 49 -39.21 -17.78 -0.39
CA SER A 49 -38.66 -18.52 0.75
C SER A 49 -38.06 -19.87 0.39
N ASP A 50 -37.99 -20.23 -0.90
CA ASP A 50 -37.42 -21.52 -1.33
C ASP A 50 -35.89 -21.48 -1.19
N PRO A 51 -35.28 -22.35 -0.35
CA PRO A 51 -33.84 -22.40 -0.17
C PRO A 51 -33.06 -22.70 -1.45
N ALA A 52 -33.65 -23.42 -2.42
CA ALA A 52 -32.98 -23.77 -3.66
C ALA A 52 -32.67 -22.55 -4.54
N TRP A 53 -33.48 -21.50 -4.46
CA TRP A 53 -33.33 -20.30 -5.27
C TRP A 53 -32.59 -19.16 -4.55
N GLN A 54 -32.05 -19.43 -3.37
CA GLN A 54 -31.27 -18.44 -2.63
C GLN A 54 -29.86 -18.33 -3.22
N PRO A 55 -29.31 -17.11 -3.39
CA PRO A 55 -27.96 -16.89 -3.91
C PRO A 55 -26.91 -17.27 -2.87
N THR A 56 -26.76 -18.58 -2.62
CA THR A 56 -25.90 -19.15 -1.59
C THR A 56 -25.07 -20.29 -2.17
N ILE A 57 -23.89 -20.50 -1.60
CA ILE A 57 -23.00 -21.61 -1.99
C ILE A 57 -23.70 -22.97 -1.79
N SER A 58 -24.51 -23.10 -0.74
CA SER A 58 -25.31 -24.31 -0.48
C SER A 58 -26.31 -24.61 -1.60
N ALA A 59 -27.02 -23.59 -2.08
CA ALA A 59 -27.96 -23.75 -3.18
C ALA A 59 -27.24 -24.07 -4.50
N TYR A 60 -26.14 -23.38 -4.77
CA TYR A 60 -25.29 -23.60 -5.94
C TYR A 60 -24.80 -25.05 -6.02
N THR A 61 -24.30 -25.56 -4.89
CA THR A 61 -23.79 -26.94 -4.77
C THR A 61 -24.93 -27.97 -4.86
N ALA A 62 -26.06 -27.73 -4.20
CA ALA A 62 -27.21 -28.63 -4.22
C ALA A 62 -27.82 -28.77 -5.62
N ALA A 63 -27.75 -27.73 -6.44
CA ALA A 63 -28.21 -27.73 -7.83
C ALA A 63 -27.23 -28.39 -8.81
N ASP A 64 -26.09 -28.94 -8.34
CA ASP A 64 -25.05 -29.57 -9.16
C ASP A 64 -24.51 -28.64 -10.27
N THR A 65 -24.47 -27.33 -9.97
CA THR A 65 -24.28 -26.28 -10.98
C THR A 65 -22.95 -26.43 -11.74
N ASP A 66 -21.87 -26.83 -11.06
CA ASP A 66 -20.56 -27.04 -11.70
C ASP A 66 -20.59 -28.11 -12.79
N ASN A 67 -21.22 -29.26 -12.53
CA ASN A 67 -21.28 -30.33 -13.52
C ASN A 67 -22.20 -29.96 -14.68
N GLN A 68 -23.32 -29.29 -14.40
CA GLN A 68 -24.23 -28.80 -15.44
C GLN A 68 -23.53 -27.78 -16.35
N LEU A 69 -22.84 -26.80 -15.76
CA LEU A 69 -22.13 -25.78 -16.50
C LEU A 69 -20.96 -26.36 -17.31
N ARG A 70 -20.22 -27.33 -16.75
CA ARG A 70 -19.16 -28.05 -17.47
C ARG A 70 -19.70 -28.79 -18.69
N ASN A 71 -20.79 -29.55 -18.54
CA ASN A 71 -21.41 -30.27 -19.65
C ASN A 71 -21.88 -29.31 -20.75
N TYR A 72 -22.48 -28.19 -20.35
CA TYR A 72 -22.90 -27.15 -21.29
C TYR A 72 -21.71 -26.52 -22.03
N TYR A 73 -20.64 -26.19 -21.31
CA TYR A 73 -19.42 -25.61 -21.87
C TYR A 73 -18.73 -26.53 -22.88
N GLN A 74 -18.63 -27.83 -22.58
CA GLN A 74 -18.09 -28.83 -23.52
C GLN A 74 -18.90 -28.88 -24.82
N ALA A 75 -20.23 -28.78 -24.73
CA ALA A 75 -21.08 -28.71 -25.93
C ALA A 75 -20.82 -27.43 -26.74
N TRP A 76 -20.71 -26.28 -26.07
CA TRP A 76 -20.40 -24.99 -26.71
C TRP A 76 -19.03 -25.01 -27.42
N GLN A 77 -18.00 -25.61 -26.80
CA GLN A 77 -16.65 -25.69 -27.36
C GLN A 77 -16.58 -26.41 -28.73
N THR A 78 -17.56 -27.28 -29.04
CA THR A 78 -17.60 -27.96 -30.34
C THR A 78 -17.89 -27.01 -31.51
N ASN A 79 -18.48 -25.84 -31.25
CA ASN A 79 -18.80 -24.85 -32.28
C ASN A 79 -18.92 -23.41 -31.69
N PRO A 80 -17.81 -22.75 -31.34
CA PRO A 80 -17.83 -21.43 -30.70
C PRO A 80 -18.11 -20.32 -31.73
N GLN A 81 -19.38 -20.10 -32.03
CA GLN A 81 -19.83 -19.06 -32.98
C GLN A 81 -20.15 -17.72 -32.30
N ARG A 82 -20.29 -17.71 -30.98
CA ARG A 82 -20.68 -16.55 -30.14
C ARG A 82 -20.06 -16.68 -28.75
N PRO A 83 -19.94 -15.56 -27.99
CA PRO A 83 -19.49 -15.61 -26.60
C PRO A 83 -20.26 -16.65 -25.79
N PHE A 84 -19.54 -17.40 -24.94
CA PHE A 84 -20.13 -18.43 -24.09
C PHE A 84 -21.29 -17.89 -23.25
N THR A 85 -21.08 -16.77 -22.55
CA THR A 85 -22.08 -16.13 -21.68
C THR A 85 -23.36 -15.77 -22.42
N ASN A 86 -23.25 -15.23 -23.64
CA ASN A 86 -24.40 -14.92 -24.48
C ASN A 86 -25.19 -16.16 -24.91
N THR A 87 -24.47 -17.26 -25.17
CA THR A 87 -25.07 -18.52 -25.63
C THR A 87 -25.78 -19.23 -24.47
N LEU A 88 -25.13 -19.25 -23.29
CA LEU A 88 -25.68 -19.78 -22.05
C LEU A 88 -26.97 -19.06 -21.68
N ALA A 89 -26.96 -17.72 -21.62
CA ALA A 89 -28.13 -16.92 -21.27
C ALA A 89 -29.32 -17.13 -22.22
N LYS A 90 -29.07 -17.37 -23.52
CA LYS A 90 -30.12 -17.65 -24.52
C LYS A 90 -30.69 -19.06 -24.45
N SER A 91 -30.06 -19.97 -23.71
CA SER A 91 -30.48 -21.36 -23.66
C SER A 91 -31.63 -21.62 -22.68
N PHE A 92 -32.01 -20.63 -21.87
CA PHE A 92 -33.04 -20.73 -20.83
C PHE A 92 -34.14 -19.68 -21.04
N GLY A 93 -35.38 -20.14 -21.18
CA GLY A 93 -36.60 -19.32 -21.24
C GLY A 93 -36.60 -18.12 -22.20
N SER A 94 -37.35 -17.08 -21.82
CA SER A 94 -37.28 -15.71 -22.41
C SER A 94 -36.04 -14.95 -21.92
N GLY A 95 -34.91 -15.65 -21.81
CA GLY A 95 -33.68 -15.16 -21.17
C GLY A 95 -33.22 -13.80 -21.69
N PRO A 96 -32.37 -13.11 -20.92
CA PRO A 96 -31.98 -11.73 -21.17
C PRO A 96 -31.51 -11.51 -22.63
N THR A 97 -32.30 -10.76 -23.41
CA THR A 97 -31.93 -10.43 -24.79
C THR A 97 -30.77 -9.46 -24.79
N GLY A 98 -29.66 -9.86 -25.41
CA GLY A 98 -28.46 -9.01 -25.51
C GLY A 98 -27.42 -9.24 -24.40
N TYR A 99 -27.57 -10.28 -23.58
CA TYR A 99 -26.64 -10.61 -22.50
C TYR A 99 -25.19 -10.73 -22.98
N MET A 100 -24.36 -9.73 -22.69
CA MET A 100 -22.93 -9.68 -22.98
C MET A 100 -22.19 -9.19 -21.74
N CYS A 101 -21.27 -10.01 -21.27
CA CYS A 101 -20.39 -9.70 -20.16
C CYS A 101 -19.01 -9.33 -20.71
N GLY A 102 -18.28 -8.49 -19.99
CA GLY A 102 -16.99 -7.93 -20.37
C GLY A 102 -16.90 -6.42 -20.18
N ILE A 103 -15.67 -5.93 -20.10
CA ILE A 103 -15.41 -4.50 -19.91
C ILE A 103 -15.73 -3.75 -21.20
N GLY A 104 -16.48 -2.65 -21.05
CA GLY A 104 -17.05 -1.90 -22.18
C GLY A 104 -18.33 -2.49 -22.76
N LEU A 105 -18.84 -3.59 -22.18
CA LEU A 105 -20.10 -4.25 -22.54
C LEU A 105 -21.17 -4.13 -21.41
N GLN A 106 -20.87 -3.27 -20.43
CA GLN A 106 -21.50 -3.09 -19.09
C GLN A 106 -23.04 -2.98 -19.05
N GLY A 107 -23.73 -2.76 -20.17
CA GLY A 107 -25.17 -2.53 -20.17
C GLY A 107 -26.05 -3.78 -20.09
N SER A 108 -25.49 -4.99 -20.22
CA SER A 108 -26.30 -6.17 -20.58
C SER A 108 -26.15 -7.43 -19.71
N CYS A 109 -25.07 -7.56 -18.93
CA CYS A 109 -24.83 -8.75 -18.08
C CYS A 109 -25.55 -8.67 -16.71
N GLY A 110 -25.58 -7.50 -16.06
CA GLY A 110 -26.07 -7.38 -14.67
C GLY A 110 -27.52 -6.93 -14.47
N SER A 111 -28.15 -6.25 -15.43
CA SER A 111 -29.46 -5.59 -15.24
C SER A 111 -30.68 -6.52 -15.38
N GLN A 112 -30.48 -7.80 -15.67
CA GLN A 112 -31.55 -8.70 -16.13
C GLN A 112 -31.64 -10.04 -15.38
N ILE A 113 -30.87 -10.26 -14.31
CA ILE A 113 -30.84 -11.54 -13.58
C ILE A 113 -31.70 -11.48 -12.31
N GLY A 114 -33.02 -11.54 -12.49
CA GLY A 114 -33.96 -11.88 -11.43
C GLY A 114 -34.33 -13.36 -11.52
N CYS A 115 -34.38 -14.08 -10.41
CA CYS A 115 -34.78 -15.50 -10.41
C CYS A 115 -36.27 -15.71 -10.72
N GLU A 116 -37.13 -14.68 -10.58
CA GLU A 116 -38.59 -14.81 -10.79
C GLU A 116 -38.91 -15.32 -12.19
N ALA A 117 -38.24 -14.78 -13.22
CA ALA A 117 -38.43 -15.22 -14.60
C ALA A 117 -38.04 -16.70 -14.82
N TYR A 118 -37.04 -17.20 -14.10
CA TYR A 118 -36.61 -18.60 -14.18
C TYR A 118 -37.58 -19.51 -13.44
N VAL A 119 -38.06 -19.07 -12.27
CA VAL A 119 -39.09 -19.78 -11.48
C VAL A 119 -40.38 -19.90 -12.28
N ASP A 120 -40.86 -18.80 -12.86
CA ASP A 120 -42.12 -18.74 -13.62
C ASP A 120 -42.08 -19.59 -14.90
N ASN A 121 -40.91 -19.68 -15.54
CA ASN A 121 -40.70 -20.51 -16.74
C ASN A 121 -40.44 -22.00 -16.41
N GLY A 122 -40.27 -22.35 -15.12
CA GLY A 122 -39.91 -23.71 -14.71
C GLY A 122 -38.49 -24.11 -15.13
N ASP A 123 -37.59 -23.15 -15.28
CA ASP A 123 -36.19 -23.39 -15.64
C ASP A 123 -35.43 -24.07 -14.49
N PRO A 124 -34.37 -24.86 -14.78
CA PRO A 124 -33.55 -25.46 -13.74
C PRO A 124 -32.83 -24.41 -12.89
N THR A 125 -32.83 -24.58 -11.57
CA THR A 125 -32.20 -23.65 -10.61
C THR A 125 -30.73 -23.33 -10.91
N TRP A 126 -29.97 -24.31 -11.40
CA TRP A 126 -28.55 -24.12 -11.75
C TRP A 126 -28.34 -23.04 -12.83
N SER A 127 -29.31 -22.83 -13.71
CA SER A 127 -29.22 -21.83 -14.79
C SER A 127 -29.22 -20.41 -14.24
N TYR A 128 -30.09 -20.12 -13.26
CA TYR A 128 -30.10 -18.85 -12.54
C TYR A 128 -28.81 -18.64 -11.73
N LEU A 129 -28.42 -19.65 -10.94
CA LEU A 129 -27.25 -19.54 -10.04
C LEU A 129 -25.93 -19.37 -10.82
N SER A 130 -25.79 -20.04 -11.96
CA SER A 130 -24.63 -19.87 -12.84
C SER A 130 -24.58 -18.49 -13.50
N LEU A 131 -25.71 -18.00 -14.04
CA LEU A 131 -25.75 -16.67 -14.65
C LEU A 131 -25.55 -15.56 -13.62
N LEU A 132 -26.10 -15.69 -12.42
CA LEU A 132 -25.84 -14.77 -11.31
C LEU A 132 -24.35 -14.72 -10.97
N SER A 133 -23.71 -15.89 -10.83
CA SER A 133 -22.27 -15.98 -10.57
C SER A 133 -21.45 -15.30 -11.68
N ILE A 134 -21.84 -15.45 -12.94
CA ILE A 134 -21.18 -14.81 -14.09
C ILE A 134 -21.37 -13.27 -14.06
N ALA A 135 -22.56 -12.78 -13.72
CA ALA A 135 -22.81 -11.34 -13.64
C ALA A 135 -22.11 -10.66 -12.46
N ASN A 136 -21.95 -11.38 -11.36
CA ASN A 136 -21.18 -10.91 -10.22
C ASN A 136 -19.68 -10.86 -10.56
N LEU A 137 -19.16 -11.87 -11.25
CA LEU A 137 -17.80 -11.82 -11.81
C LEU A 137 -17.62 -10.63 -12.78
N ASP A 138 -18.59 -10.38 -13.67
CA ASP A 138 -18.56 -9.22 -14.59
C ASP A 138 -18.55 -7.90 -13.83
N THR A 139 -19.38 -7.79 -12.80
CA THR A 139 -19.39 -6.63 -11.92
C THR A 139 -18.01 -6.40 -11.30
N THR A 140 -17.37 -7.45 -10.76
CA THR A 140 -16.02 -7.34 -10.18
C THR A 140 -15.01 -6.84 -11.19
N PHE A 141 -14.99 -7.39 -12.42
CA PHE A 141 -14.09 -6.91 -13.47
C PHE A 141 -14.27 -5.44 -13.79
N ASN A 142 -15.52 -4.98 -13.83
CA ASN A 142 -15.86 -3.59 -14.13
C ASN A 142 -15.54 -2.66 -12.95
N ASP A 143 -15.87 -3.04 -11.71
CA ASP A 143 -15.56 -2.28 -10.51
C ASP A 143 -14.04 -2.16 -10.32
N MET A 144 -13.30 -3.23 -10.61
CA MET A 144 -11.84 -3.26 -10.65
C MET A 144 -11.28 -2.28 -11.70
N TYR A 145 -11.78 -2.35 -12.94
CA TYR A 145 -11.35 -1.46 -14.02
C TYR A 145 -11.60 0.02 -13.66
N THR A 146 -12.79 0.34 -13.16
CA THR A 146 -13.14 1.69 -12.72
C THR A 146 -12.30 2.13 -11.53
N GLY A 147 -12.11 1.26 -10.54
CA GLY A 147 -11.33 1.56 -9.34
C GLY A 147 -9.88 1.89 -9.67
N ILE A 148 -9.21 1.10 -10.51
CA ILE A 148 -7.83 1.38 -10.96
C ILE A 148 -7.77 2.69 -11.73
N THR A 149 -8.74 2.93 -12.61
CA THR A 149 -8.81 4.17 -13.39
C THR A 149 -8.90 5.38 -12.47
N ASN A 150 -9.80 5.36 -11.49
CA ASN A 150 -9.96 6.46 -10.56
C ASN A 150 -8.75 6.61 -9.63
N GLY A 151 -8.26 5.52 -9.06
CA GLY A 151 -7.10 5.51 -8.15
C GLY A 151 -5.84 6.03 -8.84
N GLN A 152 -5.65 5.67 -10.12
CA GLN A 152 -4.60 6.25 -10.97
C GLN A 152 -4.77 7.76 -11.12
N LEU A 153 -5.96 8.24 -11.49
CA LEU A 153 -6.20 9.67 -11.70
C LEU A 153 -5.94 10.45 -10.41
N GLN A 154 -6.35 9.91 -9.26
CA GLN A 154 -6.02 10.46 -7.96
C GLN A 154 -4.51 10.51 -7.75
N TYR A 155 -3.80 9.40 -7.93
CA TYR A 155 -2.34 9.34 -7.76
C TYR A 155 -1.61 10.34 -8.66
N ILE A 156 -1.90 10.36 -9.97
CA ILE A 156 -1.29 11.30 -10.94
C ILE A 156 -1.51 12.76 -10.52
N SER A 157 -2.71 13.09 -10.02
CA SER A 157 -3.03 14.44 -9.55
C SER A 157 -2.19 14.88 -8.34
N LYS A 158 -1.60 13.93 -7.60
CA LYS A 158 -0.83 14.17 -6.36
C LYS A 158 0.67 14.05 -6.53
N ILE A 159 1.19 13.37 -7.56
CA ILE A 159 2.65 13.17 -7.78
C ILE A 159 3.46 14.48 -7.64
N SER A 160 2.95 15.60 -8.19
CA SER A 160 3.66 16.88 -8.12
C SER A 160 3.73 17.47 -6.71
N ASN A 161 2.78 17.15 -5.83
CA ASN A 161 2.80 17.59 -4.44
C ASN A 161 3.68 16.64 -3.61
N MET A 162 3.60 15.34 -3.91
CA MET A 162 4.41 14.32 -3.25
C MET A 162 5.89 14.68 -3.28
N SER A 163 6.41 15.19 -4.41
CA SER A 163 7.82 15.63 -4.52
C SER A 163 8.22 16.68 -3.47
N GLN A 164 7.33 17.61 -3.15
CA GLN A 164 7.60 18.64 -2.15
C GLN A 164 7.45 18.12 -0.73
N GLU A 165 6.57 17.14 -0.53
CA GLU A 165 6.18 16.62 0.78
C GLU A 165 7.13 15.52 1.29
N PHE A 166 7.68 14.69 0.40
CA PHE A 166 8.41 13.46 0.78
C PHE A 166 9.85 13.36 0.23
N PHE A 167 10.29 14.28 -0.66
CA PHE A 167 11.54 14.14 -1.43
C PHE A 167 12.50 15.31 -1.15
N PRO A 168 13.00 15.47 0.09
CA PRO A 168 13.80 16.64 0.45
C PRO A 168 15.18 16.67 -0.22
N THR A 169 15.71 15.52 -0.65
CA THR A 169 17.10 15.39 -1.13
C THR A 169 17.27 14.57 -2.41
N TYR A 170 16.34 13.68 -2.72
CA TYR A 170 16.43 12.78 -3.88
C TYR A 170 15.18 12.94 -4.73
N ASP A 171 15.30 13.50 -5.94
CA ASP A 171 14.18 13.81 -6.83
C ASP A 171 13.95 12.75 -7.93
N LEU A 172 14.68 11.64 -7.83
CA LEU A 172 14.61 10.52 -8.75
C LEU A 172 13.89 9.33 -8.12
N VAL A 173 13.11 8.60 -8.90
CA VAL A 173 12.33 7.45 -8.43
C VAL A 173 12.71 6.21 -9.21
N ASN A 174 12.90 5.08 -8.53
CA ASN A 174 13.14 3.81 -9.22
C ASN A 174 11.83 3.31 -9.84
N PRO A 175 11.73 3.22 -11.19
CA PRO A 175 10.51 2.74 -11.84
C PRO A 175 10.18 1.28 -11.49
N GLN A 176 11.17 0.47 -11.16
CA GLN A 176 10.97 -0.95 -10.82
C GLN A 176 10.20 -1.12 -9.50
N GLU A 177 10.47 -0.26 -8.51
CA GLU A 177 9.74 -0.28 -7.24
C GLU A 177 8.27 0.05 -7.44
N VAL A 178 7.96 1.09 -8.22
CA VAL A 178 6.57 1.45 -8.54
C VAL A 178 5.87 0.34 -9.35
N MET A 179 6.56 -0.26 -10.32
CA MET A 179 6.02 -1.36 -11.14
C MET A 179 5.71 -2.61 -10.35
N LYS A 180 6.58 -3.00 -9.42
CA LYS A 180 6.37 -4.15 -8.53
C LYS A 180 5.00 -4.07 -7.87
N TRP A 181 4.62 -2.89 -7.42
CA TRP A 181 3.36 -2.70 -6.69
C TRP A 181 2.15 -2.57 -7.59
N ILE A 182 2.28 -2.05 -8.81
CA ILE A 182 1.20 -2.13 -9.80
C ILE A 182 0.97 -3.57 -10.25
N GLN A 183 2.04 -4.32 -10.51
CA GLN A 183 1.97 -5.74 -10.81
C GLN A 183 1.35 -6.53 -9.66
N PHE A 184 1.78 -6.24 -8.42
CA PHE A 184 1.21 -6.82 -7.22
C PHE A 184 -0.29 -6.50 -7.13
N ALA A 185 -0.64 -5.22 -7.22
CA ALA A 185 -2.01 -4.73 -7.16
C ALA A 185 -2.89 -5.40 -8.21
N VAL A 186 -2.40 -5.62 -9.44
CA VAL A 186 -3.13 -6.33 -10.51
C VAL A 186 -3.24 -7.83 -10.26
N ALA A 187 -2.17 -8.45 -9.79
CA ALA A 187 -2.14 -9.88 -9.57
C ALA A 187 -3.03 -10.34 -8.43
N ILE A 188 -3.27 -9.48 -7.44
CA ILE A 188 -4.16 -9.82 -6.34
C ILE A 188 -5.62 -9.59 -6.70
N LEU A 189 -5.95 -8.80 -7.72
CA LEU A 189 -7.35 -8.47 -8.05
C LEU A 189 -8.27 -9.67 -8.28
N PRO A 190 -7.84 -10.77 -8.94
CA PRO A 190 -8.65 -12.00 -9.02
C PRO A 190 -9.05 -12.58 -7.66
N LEU A 191 -8.38 -12.18 -6.57
CA LEU A 191 -8.60 -12.67 -5.22
C LEU A 191 -9.68 -11.91 -4.45
N PHE A 192 -10.21 -10.82 -5.00
CA PHE A 192 -11.37 -10.14 -4.44
C PHE A 192 -12.61 -11.03 -4.52
N GLY A 193 -13.57 -10.87 -3.59
CA GLY A 193 -14.86 -11.57 -3.65
C GLY A 193 -14.88 -13.02 -3.15
N MET A 194 -13.75 -13.73 -3.12
CA MET A 194 -13.69 -15.06 -2.51
C MET A 194 -13.81 -14.93 -0.98
N ALA A 195 -15.01 -15.15 -0.43
CA ALA A 195 -15.29 -15.06 0.99
C ALA A 195 -14.36 -15.98 1.81
N PHE A 196 -13.41 -15.37 2.53
CA PHE A 196 -12.46 -16.05 3.42
C PHE A 196 -13.01 -16.70 4.71
N PRO A 197 -14.22 -16.46 5.26
CA PRO A 197 -14.53 -17.01 6.58
C PRO A 197 -15.03 -18.47 6.61
N ALA A 198 -15.43 -19.05 5.48
CA ALA A 198 -15.92 -20.41 5.47
C ALA A 198 -15.65 -21.05 4.11
N LEU A 199 -14.63 -21.91 4.01
CA LEU A 199 -14.60 -23.13 3.16
C LEU A 199 -13.15 -23.67 3.05
N GLU A 200 -12.85 -24.76 3.75
CA GLU A 200 -11.74 -25.69 3.39
C GLU A 200 -11.71 -26.06 1.89
N PRO A 201 -12.85 -26.15 1.17
CA PRO A 201 -12.87 -26.32 -0.28
C PRO A 201 -12.45 -25.11 -1.13
N ALA A 202 -12.27 -23.89 -0.60
CA ALA A 202 -11.93 -22.72 -1.43
C ALA A 202 -10.43 -22.66 -1.82
N ILE A 203 -9.56 -23.34 -1.08
CA ILE A 203 -8.09 -23.23 -1.17
C ILE A 203 -7.56 -23.54 -2.58
N VAL A 204 -8.11 -24.54 -3.28
CA VAL A 204 -7.65 -24.95 -4.62
C VAL A 204 -8.02 -23.93 -5.71
N ALA A 205 -9.17 -23.24 -5.58
CA ALA A 205 -9.54 -22.17 -6.50
C ALA A 205 -8.71 -20.90 -6.22
N VAL A 206 -8.44 -20.59 -4.95
CA VAL A 206 -7.60 -19.44 -4.59
C VAL A 206 -6.18 -19.57 -5.16
N GLU A 207 -5.57 -20.76 -5.08
CA GLU A 207 -4.22 -21.01 -5.61
C GLU A 207 -4.14 -20.81 -7.14
N SER A 208 -5.16 -21.28 -7.88
CA SER A 208 -5.20 -21.15 -9.34
C SER A 208 -5.43 -19.70 -9.78
N PHE A 209 -6.31 -18.97 -9.10
CA PHE A 209 -6.57 -17.55 -9.35
C PHE A 209 -5.35 -16.66 -9.08
N ALA A 210 -4.57 -17.00 -8.06
CA ALA A 210 -3.38 -16.25 -7.70
C ALA A 210 -2.23 -16.40 -8.69
N GLN A 211 -1.96 -17.65 -9.10
CA GLN A 211 -1.04 -17.95 -10.20
C GLN A 211 -1.51 -17.27 -11.49
N GLY A 212 -2.82 -17.12 -11.61
CA GLY A 212 -3.45 -16.32 -12.63
C GLY A 212 -3.07 -14.85 -12.63
N GLY A 213 -3.45 -14.10 -11.59
CA GLY A 213 -3.14 -12.68 -11.54
C GLY A 213 -1.64 -12.39 -11.73
N LEU A 214 -0.78 -13.30 -11.27
CA LEU A 214 0.66 -13.31 -11.56
C LEU A 214 0.98 -13.41 -13.05
N GLY A 215 0.35 -14.34 -13.78
CA GLY A 215 0.48 -14.49 -15.23
C GLY A 215 0.07 -13.23 -15.98
N VAL A 216 -1.07 -12.61 -15.62
CA VAL A 216 -1.53 -11.34 -16.22
C VAL A 216 -0.57 -10.19 -15.92
N ALA A 217 -0.16 -10.03 -14.66
CA ALA A 217 0.78 -8.98 -14.27
C ALA A 217 2.13 -9.11 -15.00
N ASN A 218 2.65 -10.32 -15.14
CA ASN A 218 3.93 -10.57 -15.82
C ASN A 218 3.84 -10.43 -17.34
N THR A 219 2.70 -10.83 -17.94
CA THR A 219 2.51 -10.81 -19.39
C THR A 219 2.25 -9.41 -19.92
N PHE A 220 1.37 -8.65 -19.26
CA PHE A 220 0.91 -7.35 -19.76
C PHE A 220 1.69 -6.16 -19.20
N MET A 221 2.40 -6.34 -18.09
CA MET A 221 3.16 -5.29 -17.44
C MET A 221 4.59 -5.74 -17.13
N PRO A 222 5.40 -6.11 -18.13
CA PRO A 222 6.78 -6.51 -17.86
C PRO A 222 7.51 -5.37 -17.15
N VAL A 223 8.27 -5.72 -16.11
CA VAL A 223 9.14 -4.76 -15.40
C VAL A 223 10.06 -4.13 -16.44
N PRO A 224 10.15 -2.78 -16.51
CA PRO A 224 11.05 -2.11 -17.43
C PRO A 224 12.47 -2.65 -17.28
N ALA A 225 13.05 -3.10 -18.40
CA ALA A 225 14.45 -3.53 -18.43
C ALA A 225 15.41 -2.36 -18.15
N ASP A 226 14.95 -1.13 -18.38
CA ASP A 226 15.66 0.08 -18.04
C ASP A 226 15.34 0.49 -16.59
N ALA A 227 16.34 0.38 -15.72
CA ALA A 227 16.28 0.78 -14.32
C ALA A 227 16.65 2.26 -14.11
N THR A 228 16.75 3.06 -15.18
CA THR A 228 17.12 4.47 -15.06
C THR A 228 16.12 5.19 -14.14
N PRO A 229 16.61 5.82 -13.05
CA PRO A 229 15.75 6.56 -12.14
C PRO A 229 15.01 7.70 -12.85
N LEU A 230 13.72 7.85 -12.56
CA LEU A 230 12.81 8.79 -13.21
C LEU A 230 12.74 10.11 -12.44
N THR A 231 12.76 11.25 -13.14
CA THR A 231 12.36 12.53 -12.56
C THR A 231 10.87 12.52 -12.20
N ILE A 232 10.42 13.44 -11.35
CA ILE A 232 8.99 13.59 -11.00
C ILE A 232 8.09 13.78 -12.24
N ALA A 233 8.54 14.55 -13.23
CA ALA A 233 7.81 14.73 -14.48
C ALA A 233 7.74 13.43 -15.29
N ALA A 234 8.83 12.66 -15.34
CA ALA A 234 8.84 11.35 -15.98
C ALA A 234 8.00 10.32 -15.22
N LEU A 235 7.91 10.43 -13.89
CA LEU A 235 7.08 9.57 -13.04
C LEU A 235 5.58 9.74 -13.35
N GLN A 236 5.11 10.95 -13.63
CA GLN A 236 3.71 11.19 -14.02
C GLN A 236 3.36 10.45 -15.31
N THR A 237 4.19 10.63 -16.35
CA THR A 237 4.01 9.92 -17.63
C THR A 237 4.09 8.41 -17.44
N PHE A 238 5.08 7.96 -16.67
CA PHE A 238 5.28 6.55 -16.37
C PHE A 238 4.08 5.93 -15.65
N ALA A 239 3.58 6.56 -14.59
CA ALA A 239 2.40 6.10 -13.88
C ALA A 239 1.16 6.04 -14.78
N GLY A 240 1.05 7.02 -15.70
CA GLY A 240 0.04 7.05 -16.76
C GLY A 240 0.10 5.81 -17.66
N ASP A 241 1.27 5.56 -18.24
CA ASP A 241 1.49 4.46 -19.18
C ASP A 241 1.31 3.08 -18.54
N VAL A 242 1.83 2.90 -17.33
CA VAL A 242 1.75 1.61 -16.64
C VAL A 242 0.33 1.30 -16.23
N SER A 243 -0.38 2.28 -15.68
CA SER A 243 -1.78 2.07 -15.28
C SER A 243 -2.68 1.83 -16.51
N LYS A 244 -2.35 2.43 -17.67
CA LYS A 244 -3.02 2.11 -18.93
C LYS A 244 -2.78 0.67 -19.35
N LYS A 245 -1.56 0.14 -19.20
CA LYS A 245 -1.27 -1.28 -19.43
C LYS A 245 -2.03 -2.18 -18.46
N ALA A 246 -2.12 -1.81 -17.18
CA ALA A 246 -2.92 -2.53 -16.19
C ALA A 246 -4.40 -2.60 -16.61
N GLN A 247 -4.97 -1.48 -17.05
CA GLN A 247 -6.34 -1.42 -17.58
C GLN A 247 -6.53 -2.31 -18.81
N ASP A 248 -5.61 -2.24 -19.78
CA ASP A 248 -5.70 -3.02 -21.02
C ASP A 248 -5.54 -4.53 -20.75
N ALA A 249 -4.72 -4.91 -19.76
CA ALA A 249 -4.59 -6.27 -19.26
C ALA A 249 -5.92 -6.78 -18.71
N ILE A 250 -6.57 -5.99 -17.86
CA ILE A 250 -7.86 -6.32 -17.24
C ILE A 250 -8.97 -6.42 -18.29
N VAL A 251 -8.99 -5.52 -19.28
CA VAL A 251 -9.93 -5.57 -20.42
C VAL A 251 -9.74 -6.87 -21.21
N THR A 252 -8.50 -7.21 -21.52
CA THR A 252 -8.16 -8.44 -22.29
C THR A 252 -8.57 -9.67 -21.51
N TRP A 253 -8.19 -9.73 -20.23
CA TRP A 253 -8.51 -10.82 -19.33
C TRP A 253 -10.02 -11.02 -19.20
N ALA A 254 -10.77 -9.98 -18.81
CA ALA A 254 -12.23 -10.04 -18.68
C ALA A 254 -12.90 -10.53 -19.96
N ASN A 255 -12.53 -9.95 -21.10
CA ASN A 255 -13.17 -10.28 -22.38
C ASN A 255 -12.84 -11.72 -22.81
N THR A 256 -11.60 -12.19 -22.64
CA THR A 256 -11.23 -13.59 -22.93
C THR A 256 -12.02 -14.57 -22.06
N THR A 257 -12.11 -14.29 -20.75
CA THR A 257 -12.90 -15.09 -19.80
C THR A 257 -14.37 -15.16 -20.23
N PHE A 258 -15.02 -14.02 -20.52
CA PHE A 258 -16.46 -14.02 -20.88
C PHE A 258 -16.76 -14.52 -22.29
N TRP A 259 -15.77 -14.52 -23.18
CA TRP A 259 -15.87 -15.26 -24.44
C TRP A 259 -15.93 -16.77 -24.23
N GLY A 260 -15.42 -17.26 -23.09
CA GLY A 260 -15.32 -18.69 -22.76
C GLY A 260 -14.02 -19.32 -23.22
N TYR A 261 -13.04 -18.52 -23.64
CA TYR A 261 -11.71 -19.02 -23.96
C TYR A 261 -10.87 -19.18 -22.72
N GLU A 262 -9.78 -19.91 -22.91
CA GLU A 262 -8.69 -19.98 -21.95
C GLU A 262 -7.93 -18.64 -21.98
N ASP A 263 -7.78 -18.01 -20.82
CA ASP A 263 -7.00 -16.79 -20.66
C ASP A 263 -5.49 -17.06 -20.59
N ASP A 264 -4.69 -16.00 -20.44
CA ASP A 264 -3.22 -16.09 -20.38
C ASP A 264 -2.71 -16.88 -19.15
N MET A 265 -3.62 -17.36 -18.31
CA MET A 265 -3.38 -18.08 -17.07
C MET A 265 -3.82 -19.53 -17.16
N HIS A 266 -4.24 -19.97 -18.36
CA HIS A 266 -4.76 -21.30 -18.59
C HIS A 266 -6.11 -21.57 -17.89
N HIS A 267 -6.89 -20.52 -17.62
CA HIS A 267 -8.20 -20.62 -16.98
C HIS A 267 -9.34 -20.22 -17.90
N THR A 268 -10.47 -20.90 -17.72
CA THR A 268 -11.72 -20.63 -18.42
C THR A 268 -12.74 -20.06 -17.45
N ILE A 269 -13.86 -19.53 -17.96
CA ILE A 269 -14.98 -19.08 -17.14
C ILE A 269 -15.48 -20.12 -16.13
N LEU A 270 -15.33 -21.43 -16.42
CA LEU A 270 -15.72 -22.49 -15.50
C LEU A 270 -14.89 -22.49 -14.22
N ASP A 271 -13.59 -22.24 -14.34
CA ASP A 271 -12.68 -22.19 -13.20
C ASP A 271 -13.07 -21.03 -12.28
N TYR A 272 -13.44 -19.89 -12.89
CA TYR A 272 -13.84 -18.69 -12.18
C TYR A 272 -15.12 -18.81 -11.35
N VAL A 273 -16.14 -19.45 -11.90
CA VAL A 273 -17.45 -19.55 -11.24
C VAL A 273 -17.59 -20.84 -10.44
N SER A 274 -16.57 -21.70 -10.46
CA SER A 274 -16.59 -23.00 -9.81
C SER A 274 -16.97 -22.89 -8.33
N ARG A 275 -17.70 -23.89 -7.82
CA ARG A 275 -18.13 -24.00 -6.42
C ARG A 275 -18.94 -22.79 -5.91
N GLY A 276 -19.47 -21.96 -6.81
CA GLY A 276 -20.26 -20.80 -6.46
C GLY A 276 -19.43 -19.63 -5.92
N ALA A 277 -18.16 -19.50 -6.32
CA ALA A 277 -17.24 -18.46 -5.85
C ALA A 277 -17.81 -17.03 -5.94
N TRP A 278 -18.74 -16.78 -6.87
CA TRP A 278 -19.36 -15.46 -7.10
C TRP A 278 -20.89 -15.48 -6.92
N VAL A 279 -21.47 -16.52 -6.32
CA VAL A 279 -22.93 -16.58 -6.11
C VAL A 279 -23.37 -15.70 -4.94
N ASP A 280 -22.51 -15.55 -3.93
CA ASP A 280 -22.75 -14.73 -2.73
C ASP A 280 -22.02 -13.38 -2.89
N VAL A 281 -22.77 -12.29 -2.86
CA VAL A 281 -22.28 -10.91 -3.08
C VAL A 281 -21.81 -10.21 -1.82
N THR A 282 -21.93 -10.85 -0.65
CA THR A 282 -21.57 -10.23 0.63
C THR A 282 -20.06 -9.99 0.82
N SER A 283 -19.23 -10.39 -0.15
CA SER A 283 -17.78 -10.27 -0.10
C SER A 283 -17.17 -9.53 -1.30
N ILE A 284 -17.96 -9.04 -2.26
CA ILE A 284 -17.44 -8.39 -3.48
C ILE A 284 -17.20 -6.89 -3.23
N PRO A 285 -15.96 -6.39 -3.38
CA PRO A 285 -15.72 -4.97 -3.12
C PRO A 285 -16.19 -4.07 -4.24
N SER A 286 -16.61 -2.87 -3.85
CA SER A 286 -17.02 -1.84 -4.78
C SER A 286 -15.82 -1.20 -5.49
N ALA A 287 -16.08 -0.51 -6.60
CA ALA A 287 -15.06 0.27 -7.32
C ALA A 287 -14.29 1.25 -6.40
N THR A 288 -14.95 1.81 -5.37
CA THR A 288 -14.32 2.72 -4.40
C THR A 288 -13.28 2.03 -3.53
N VAL A 289 -13.50 0.75 -3.17
CA VAL A 289 -12.50 -0.03 -2.41
C VAL A 289 -11.28 -0.32 -3.29
N PHE A 290 -11.50 -0.70 -4.56
CA PHE A 290 -10.41 -0.87 -5.52
C PHE A 290 -9.62 0.42 -5.75
N GLU A 291 -10.34 1.55 -5.85
CA GLU A 291 -9.76 2.89 -6.00
C GLU A 291 -8.85 3.26 -4.82
N ASP A 292 -9.37 3.16 -3.59
CA ASP A 292 -8.60 3.49 -2.38
C ASP A 292 -7.39 2.57 -2.22
N PHE A 293 -7.59 1.27 -2.45
CA PHE A 293 -6.51 0.28 -2.41
C PHE A 293 -5.38 0.61 -3.38
N TYR A 294 -5.72 0.84 -4.65
CA TYR A 294 -4.75 1.13 -5.71
C TYR A 294 -4.03 2.46 -5.45
N PHE A 295 -4.78 3.51 -5.10
CA PHE A 295 -4.22 4.83 -4.78
C PHE A 295 -3.22 4.75 -3.61
N LYS A 296 -3.61 4.15 -2.49
CA LYS A 296 -2.77 4.06 -1.29
C LYS A 296 -1.52 3.22 -1.52
N HIS A 297 -1.62 2.11 -2.24
CA HIS A 297 -0.45 1.31 -2.59
C HIS A 297 0.53 2.11 -3.45
N MET A 298 0.05 2.78 -4.49
CA MET A 298 0.90 3.61 -5.34
C MET A 298 1.64 4.69 -4.55
N VAL A 299 0.94 5.39 -3.66
CA VAL A 299 1.55 6.39 -2.77
C VAL A 299 2.59 5.75 -1.85
N ALA A 300 2.23 4.67 -1.17
CA ALA A 300 3.10 3.96 -0.24
C ALA A 300 4.40 3.51 -0.90
N SER A 301 4.31 2.89 -2.08
CA SER A 301 5.46 2.43 -2.86
C SER A 301 6.39 3.56 -3.26
N THR A 302 5.82 4.68 -3.72
CA THR A 302 6.61 5.86 -4.09
C THR A 302 7.31 6.46 -2.88
N VAL A 303 6.62 6.58 -1.74
CA VAL A 303 7.23 7.08 -0.49
C VAL A 303 8.31 6.13 0.01
N ASN A 304 8.05 4.81 0.02
CA ASN A 304 9.02 3.79 0.42
C ASN A 304 10.30 3.88 -0.42
N SER A 305 10.18 4.02 -1.75
CA SER A 305 11.32 4.18 -2.64
C SER A 305 12.20 5.37 -2.26
N GLN A 306 11.63 6.45 -1.70
CA GLN A 306 12.39 7.63 -1.27
C GLN A 306 12.96 7.50 0.12
N TRP A 307 12.16 6.98 1.04
CA TRP A 307 12.57 6.80 2.42
C TRP A 307 13.71 5.77 2.53
N ASN A 308 13.75 4.77 1.65
CA ASN A 308 14.87 3.83 1.52
C ASN A 308 16.18 4.45 0.99
N HIS A 309 16.19 5.72 0.60
CA HIS A 309 17.42 6.49 0.29
C HIS A 309 17.74 7.54 1.36
N SER A 310 16.98 7.54 2.45
CA SER A 310 17.13 8.46 3.58
C SER A 310 17.56 7.68 4.83
N LYS A 311 17.88 8.41 5.92
CA LYS A 311 18.21 7.84 7.24
C LYS A 311 16.95 7.47 8.01
N ILE A 312 16.01 6.81 7.33
CA ILE A 312 14.72 6.39 7.86
C ILE A 312 14.74 4.88 8.04
N PHE A 313 14.33 4.41 9.20
CA PHE A 313 14.42 3.00 9.59
C PHE A 313 13.40 2.70 10.69
N THR A 314 13.18 1.42 10.96
CA THR A 314 12.30 0.94 12.02
C THR A 314 13.14 0.32 13.13
N VAL A 315 12.78 0.58 14.38
CA VAL A 315 13.38 -0.04 15.57
C VAL A 315 12.42 -1.08 16.10
N PHE A 316 12.92 -2.28 16.39
CA PHE A 316 12.19 -3.33 17.09
C PHE A 316 12.70 -3.46 18.53
N GLN A 317 11.79 -3.29 19.49
CA GLN A 317 12.05 -3.46 20.91
C GLN A 317 11.22 -4.60 21.47
N LYS A 318 11.88 -5.58 22.06
CA LYS A 318 11.23 -6.69 22.75
C LYS A 318 10.66 -6.22 24.09
N THR A 319 9.36 -6.40 24.28
CA THR A 319 8.64 -5.98 25.49
C THR A 319 7.39 -6.81 25.71
N ASP A 320 7.08 -7.07 26.99
CA ASP A 320 5.80 -7.65 27.40
C ASP A 320 4.74 -6.57 27.70
N ASP A 321 5.15 -5.30 27.75
CA ASP A 321 4.28 -4.13 27.93
C ASP A 321 4.45 -3.17 26.74
N PRO A 322 3.54 -3.19 25.75
CA PRO A 322 3.62 -2.33 24.58
C PRO A 322 3.51 -0.82 24.93
N ALA A 323 2.82 -0.48 26.01
CA ALA A 323 2.54 0.91 26.39
C ALA A 323 3.74 1.59 27.06
N SER A 324 4.74 0.83 27.52
CA SER A 324 5.89 1.35 28.27
C SER A 324 7.10 1.68 27.41
N THR A 325 7.01 1.53 26.09
CA THR A 325 8.19 1.58 25.21
C THR A 325 8.79 2.98 25.08
N GLY A 326 8.00 4.04 25.22
CA GLY A 326 8.48 5.40 24.94
C GLY A 326 8.53 5.72 23.44
N CYS A 327 8.08 4.77 22.61
CA CYS A 327 7.87 4.94 21.18
C CYS A 327 6.90 6.08 20.85
N ALA A 328 7.12 6.74 19.71
CA ALA A 328 6.14 7.66 19.14
C ALA A 328 4.88 6.89 18.69
N ASN A 329 3.71 7.28 19.22
CA ASN A 329 2.43 6.58 19.01
C ASN A 329 2.03 6.50 17.52
N GLU A 330 2.46 7.47 16.71
CA GLU A 330 2.08 7.62 15.32
C GLU A 330 2.51 6.44 14.44
N THR A 331 3.66 5.82 14.74
CA THR A 331 4.19 4.67 13.99
C THR A 331 4.24 3.39 14.80
N MET A 332 3.84 3.43 16.06
CA MET A 332 3.91 2.29 16.97
C MET A 332 3.05 1.13 16.48
N TRP A 333 3.68 -0.03 16.29
CA TRP A 333 2.98 -1.29 15.98
C TRP A 333 3.48 -2.42 16.89
N TYR A 334 2.56 -3.03 17.64
CA TYR A 334 2.87 -4.21 18.45
C TYR A 334 2.67 -5.49 17.66
N SER A 335 3.70 -6.34 17.63
CA SER A 335 3.64 -7.69 17.08
C SER A 335 3.59 -8.70 18.21
N SER A 336 2.46 -9.39 18.36
CA SER A 336 2.35 -10.52 19.29
C SER A 336 3.20 -11.71 18.84
N GLU A 337 3.46 -11.84 17.54
CA GLU A 337 4.29 -12.90 16.97
C GLU A 337 5.76 -12.72 17.38
N ASP A 338 6.25 -11.48 17.34
CA ASP A 338 7.64 -11.16 17.67
C ASP A 338 7.83 -10.85 19.17
N GLY A 339 6.73 -10.60 19.89
CA GLY A 339 6.74 -10.28 21.32
C GLY A 339 7.35 -8.90 21.61
N GLY A 340 6.97 -7.90 20.81
CA GLY A 340 7.55 -6.56 20.94
C GLY A 340 6.92 -5.51 20.05
N VAL A 341 7.48 -4.30 20.11
CA VAL A 341 6.96 -3.11 19.43
C VAL A 341 7.94 -2.65 18.36
N TYR A 342 7.38 -2.26 17.22
CA TYR A 342 8.08 -1.63 16.10
C TYR A 342 7.73 -0.15 16.04
N CYS A 343 8.73 0.69 15.75
CA CYS A 343 8.63 2.14 15.70
C CYS A 343 9.47 2.69 14.55
N THR A 344 8.91 3.53 13.69
CA THR A 344 9.64 4.12 12.57
C THR A 344 10.17 5.51 12.92
N TYR A 345 11.46 5.71 12.67
CA TYR A 345 12.19 6.96 12.94
C TYR A 345 12.97 7.42 11.73
N MET A 346 13.28 8.70 11.74
CA MET A 346 14.35 9.31 10.98
C MET A 346 15.46 9.75 11.92
N TYR A 347 16.73 9.57 11.55
CA TYR A 347 17.82 10.18 12.30
C TYR A 347 18.14 11.57 11.73
N THR A 348 17.91 12.62 12.54
CA THR A 348 18.18 14.02 12.19
C THR A 348 19.52 14.48 12.75
N GLU A 349 20.39 15.02 11.88
CA GLU A 349 21.64 15.68 12.31
C GLU A 349 21.38 17.15 12.66
N SER A 350 21.73 17.56 13.89
CA SER A 350 21.50 18.92 14.40
C SER A 350 22.78 19.78 14.48
N GLY A 351 23.90 19.24 14.01
CA GLY A 351 25.22 19.88 14.06
C GLY A 351 26.34 18.89 13.82
N THR A 352 27.60 19.33 13.96
CA THR A 352 28.75 18.44 13.78
C THR A 352 28.76 17.40 14.91
N LEU A 353 28.57 16.12 14.60
CA LEU A 353 28.51 15.05 15.61
C LEU A 353 27.39 15.27 16.65
N SER A 354 26.20 15.65 16.21
CA SER A 354 25.00 15.71 17.06
C SER A 354 23.75 15.37 16.27
N GLY A 355 22.75 14.82 16.94
CA GLY A 355 21.49 14.45 16.31
C GLY A 355 20.51 13.83 17.29
N TYR A 356 19.38 13.37 16.75
CA TYR A 356 18.29 12.75 17.51
C TYR A 356 17.36 11.96 16.59
N LEU A 357 16.50 11.13 17.19
CA LEU A 357 15.43 10.44 16.49
C LEU A 357 14.24 11.38 16.32
N ASP A 358 13.73 11.47 15.10
CA ASP A 358 12.66 12.37 14.70
C ASP A 358 11.65 11.64 13.81
N GLN A 359 10.54 12.30 13.51
CA GLN A 359 9.54 11.79 12.59
C GLN A 359 10.13 11.68 11.16
N PRO A 360 9.78 10.64 10.39
CA PRO A 360 10.03 10.58 8.96
C PRO A 360 9.48 11.80 8.21
N TYR A 361 10.20 12.23 7.17
CA TYR A 361 9.79 13.36 6.34
C TYR A 361 8.38 13.16 5.78
N GLY A 362 7.50 14.13 6.04
CA GLY A 362 6.13 14.12 5.52
C GLY A 362 5.19 13.12 6.21
N LEU A 363 5.60 12.40 7.27
CA LEU A 363 4.74 11.41 7.94
C LEU A 363 3.34 11.96 8.30
N ASN A 364 3.27 13.18 8.87
CA ASN A 364 1.98 13.82 9.20
C ASN A 364 1.10 14.08 7.97
N VAL A 365 1.72 14.36 6.82
CA VAL A 365 0.99 14.54 5.56
C VAL A 365 0.51 13.17 5.05
N LEU A 366 1.35 12.15 5.14
CA LEU A 366 1.02 10.78 4.72
C LEU A 366 -0.17 10.19 5.50
N MET A 367 -0.27 10.52 6.80
CA MET A 367 -1.35 10.07 7.68
C MET A 367 -2.64 10.89 7.57
N ASN A 368 -2.62 12.08 6.95
CA ASN A 368 -3.81 12.90 6.83
C ASN A 368 -4.80 12.32 5.80
N SER A 369 -6.00 12.90 5.70
CA SER A 369 -7.06 12.45 4.77
C SER A 369 -6.71 12.54 3.28
N THR A 370 -5.61 13.19 2.90
CA THR A 370 -5.16 13.29 1.50
C THR A 370 -4.60 11.98 0.99
N TYR A 371 -3.84 11.26 1.84
CA TYR A 371 -3.21 10.00 1.50
C TYR A 371 -3.75 8.84 2.33
N GLY A 372 -4.09 9.08 3.61
CA GLY A 372 -4.81 8.14 4.46
C GLY A 372 -4.04 6.87 4.77
N ILE A 373 -2.71 6.94 4.89
CA ILE A 373 -1.84 5.80 5.20
C ILE A 373 -1.40 5.92 6.66
N ASN A 374 -1.76 4.94 7.49
CA ASN A 374 -1.41 4.97 8.92
C ASN A 374 0.09 4.72 9.13
N GLY A 375 0.70 5.40 10.09
CA GLY A 375 2.11 5.18 10.41
C GLY A 375 2.39 3.77 10.94
N SER A 376 1.46 3.15 11.67
CA SER A 376 1.58 1.76 12.14
C SER A 376 1.68 0.75 10.99
N ASP A 377 1.02 1.03 9.86
CA ASP A 377 1.08 0.16 8.67
C ASP A 377 2.48 0.15 8.05
N ILE A 378 3.20 1.28 8.11
CA ILE A 378 4.59 1.42 7.66
C ILE A 378 5.51 0.52 8.47
N SER A 379 5.41 0.60 9.80
CA SER A 379 6.18 -0.24 10.73
C SER A 379 5.84 -1.72 10.55
N LYS A 380 4.54 -2.04 10.47
CA LYS A 380 4.04 -3.40 10.26
C LYS A 380 4.57 -4.02 8.96
N SER A 381 4.45 -3.31 7.83
CA SER A 381 4.93 -3.80 6.55
C SER A 381 6.44 -4.05 6.55
N SER A 382 7.20 -3.08 7.08
CA SER A 382 8.67 -3.16 7.13
C SER A 382 9.14 -4.32 8.01
N ALA A 383 8.49 -4.51 9.17
CA ALA A 383 8.73 -5.62 10.06
C ALA A 383 8.46 -6.97 9.38
N LYS A 384 7.30 -7.13 8.73
CA LYS A 384 6.97 -8.36 8.01
C LYS A 384 7.96 -8.66 6.88
N ALA A 385 8.38 -7.65 6.13
CA ALA A 385 9.38 -7.80 5.07
C ALA A 385 10.73 -8.28 5.63
N TYR A 386 11.19 -7.65 6.72
CA TYR A 386 12.43 -8.00 7.39
C TYR A 386 12.43 -9.43 7.95
N ARG A 387 11.31 -9.90 8.50
CA ARG A 387 11.21 -11.30 8.98
C ARG A 387 11.37 -12.34 7.87
N LEU A 388 10.94 -12.03 6.66
CA LEU A 388 11.01 -12.96 5.53
C LEU A 388 12.41 -13.00 4.91
N SER A 389 13.05 -11.85 4.75
CA SER A 389 14.27 -11.74 3.93
C SER A 389 15.34 -10.81 4.49
N GLY A 390 15.25 -10.41 5.76
CA GLY A 390 16.14 -9.42 6.36
C GLY A 390 16.13 -8.11 5.57
N PHE A 391 17.32 -7.59 5.24
CA PHE A 391 17.48 -6.37 4.46
C PHE A 391 17.35 -6.54 2.94
N ASN A 392 17.07 -7.75 2.45
CA ASN A 392 17.06 -8.07 1.02
C ASN A 392 15.70 -8.61 0.54
N PHE A 393 14.61 -7.94 0.94
CA PHE A 393 13.27 -8.33 0.53
C PHE A 393 13.01 -8.06 -0.96
N THR A 394 12.68 -9.12 -1.71
CA THR A 394 12.55 -9.06 -3.17
C THR A 394 11.10 -9.05 -3.65
N THR A 395 10.90 -8.96 -4.97
CA THR A 395 9.60 -9.21 -5.60
C THR A 395 9.13 -10.65 -5.37
N GLN A 396 10.04 -11.62 -5.48
CA GLN A 396 9.73 -13.03 -5.28
C GLN A 396 9.24 -13.31 -3.85
N ASP A 397 9.79 -12.62 -2.85
CA ASP A 397 9.38 -12.79 -1.45
C ASP A 397 7.98 -12.25 -1.21
N ALA A 398 7.63 -11.11 -1.80
CA ALA A 398 6.27 -10.57 -1.77
C ALA A 398 5.27 -11.56 -2.39
N TRP A 399 5.65 -12.22 -3.49
CA TRP A 399 4.82 -13.24 -4.13
C TRP A 399 4.69 -14.51 -3.29
N ASN A 400 5.78 -14.97 -2.67
CA ASN A 400 5.74 -16.13 -1.78
C ASN A 400 4.88 -15.85 -0.55
N ALA A 401 4.96 -14.64 0.00
CA ALA A 401 4.12 -14.20 1.13
C ALA A 401 2.64 -14.18 0.75
N LEU A 402 2.31 -13.67 -0.44
CA LEU A 402 0.96 -13.73 -0.98
C LEU A 402 0.49 -15.18 -1.12
N SER A 403 1.26 -16.03 -1.81
CA SER A 403 1.00 -17.47 -1.99
C SER A 403 0.69 -18.16 -0.66
N THR A 404 1.52 -17.90 0.35
CA THR A 404 1.37 -18.47 1.70
C THR A 404 0.11 -17.97 2.40
N ALA A 405 -0.19 -16.68 2.29
CA ALA A 405 -1.41 -16.12 2.87
C ALA A 405 -2.64 -16.77 2.24
N MET A 406 -2.67 -16.89 0.91
CA MET A 406 -3.79 -17.51 0.20
C MET A 406 -4.00 -18.99 0.53
N ALA A 407 -2.92 -19.72 0.80
CA ALA A 407 -2.99 -21.11 1.24
C ALA A 407 -3.47 -21.26 2.71
N SER A 408 -3.57 -20.15 3.47
CA SER A 408 -3.89 -20.16 4.89
C SER A 408 -5.30 -19.64 5.16
N PRO A 409 -6.18 -20.42 5.84
CA PRO A 409 -7.53 -19.99 6.18
C PRO A 409 -7.58 -18.87 7.24
N ASN A 410 -6.44 -18.56 7.88
CA ASN A 410 -6.33 -17.56 8.94
C ASN A 410 -5.54 -16.31 8.51
N SER A 411 -5.14 -16.21 7.24
CA SER A 411 -4.38 -15.04 6.79
C SER A 411 -5.30 -13.86 6.50
N THR A 412 -4.80 -12.67 6.79
CA THR A 412 -5.39 -11.41 6.31
C THR A 412 -4.99 -11.19 4.86
N SER A 413 -5.94 -10.80 4.02
CA SER A 413 -5.65 -10.51 2.62
C SER A 413 -4.89 -9.18 2.49
N PRO A 414 -4.08 -8.99 1.43
CA PRO A 414 -3.43 -7.71 1.15
C PRO A 414 -4.40 -6.53 1.10
N PHE A 415 -5.66 -6.78 0.73
CA PHE A 415 -6.72 -5.78 0.67
C PHE A 415 -7.16 -5.25 2.02
N LEU A 416 -7.32 -6.15 2.99
CA LEU A 416 -7.67 -5.76 4.36
C LEU A 416 -6.49 -5.10 5.05
N GLU A 417 -5.27 -5.51 4.71
CA GLU A 417 -4.06 -4.93 5.29
C GLU A 417 -3.66 -3.60 4.65
N GLY A 418 -4.07 -3.34 3.40
CA GLY A 418 -3.73 -2.12 2.70
C GLY A 418 -2.20 -1.89 2.67
N PRO A 419 -1.71 -0.67 2.92
CA PRO A 419 -0.29 -0.36 3.00
C PRO A 419 0.49 -1.12 4.09
N GLY A 420 -0.19 -1.78 5.03
CA GLY A 420 0.42 -2.61 6.06
C GLY A 420 0.78 -4.02 5.59
N TRP A 421 0.43 -4.36 4.35
CA TRP A 421 0.77 -5.63 3.73
C TRP A 421 2.29 -5.83 3.60
N THR A 422 2.73 -7.08 3.72
CA THR A 422 4.14 -7.45 3.72
C THR A 422 4.89 -6.91 2.50
N GLY A 423 5.86 -6.03 2.75
CA GLY A 423 6.76 -5.51 1.75
C GLY A 423 6.37 -4.18 1.13
N THR A 424 5.13 -3.68 1.32
CA THR A 424 4.71 -2.38 0.75
C THR A 424 5.66 -1.27 1.18
N PHE A 425 6.05 -1.28 2.46
CA PHE A 425 7.26 -0.68 2.99
C PHE A 425 8.32 -1.74 3.32
N THR A 426 9.59 -1.41 3.06
CA THR A 426 10.76 -2.26 3.27
C THR A 426 11.85 -1.50 4.04
N LEU A 427 11.46 -0.60 4.93
CA LEU A 427 12.41 0.19 5.69
C LEU A 427 13.30 -0.75 6.53
N PRO A 428 14.62 -0.49 6.64
CA PRO A 428 15.52 -1.32 7.41
C PRO A 428 15.06 -1.42 8.87
N VAL A 429 15.09 -2.62 9.44
CA VAL A 429 14.73 -2.85 10.84
C VAL A 429 16.00 -3.05 11.67
N CYS A 430 16.13 -2.33 12.78
CA CYS A 430 17.13 -2.62 13.80
C CYS A 430 16.47 -3.27 15.02
N ASP A 431 16.82 -4.52 15.30
CA ASP A 431 16.46 -5.21 16.54
C ASP A 431 17.36 -4.75 17.69
N ILE A 432 16.76 -4.09 18.68
CA ILE A 432 17.47 -3.61 19.87
C ILE A 432 17.24 -4.51 21.08
N GLY A 433 16.52 -5.61 20.94
CA GLY A 433 16.17 -6.55 22.01
C GLY A 433 15.42 -5.84 23.14
N HIS A 434 15.85 -6.06 24.39
CA HIS A 434 15.26 -5.45 25.58
C HIS A 434 15.82 -4.05 25.90
N ASN A 435 16.67 -3.48 25.04
CA ASN A 435 17.22 -2.16 25.30
C ASN A 435 16.13 -1.08 25.13
N ASN A 436 16.21 -0.03 25.93
CA ASN A 436 15.28 1.09 25.85
C ASN A 436 15.85 2.20 24.95
N TRP A 437 15.85 1.96 23.63
CA TRP A 437 16.31 2.93 22.62
C TRP A 437 15.20 3.35 21.66
N THR A 438 13.96 3.29 22.12
CA THR A 438 12.84 4.00 21.49
C THR A 438 12.58 5.29 22.28
N THR A 439 12.07 6.32 21.62
CA THR A 439 11.78 7.61 22.25
C THR A 439 10.75 8.39 21.43
N ALA A 440 10.15 9.42 22.03
CA ALA A 440 9.31 10.36 21.30
C ALA A 440 10.13 11.13 20.26
N TYR A 441 9.47 11.54 19.17
CA TYR A 441 10.12 12.34 18.13
C TYR A 441 10.70 13.64 18.68
N GLY A 442 11.94 13.96 18.27
CA GLY A 442 12.64 15.17 18.68
C GLY A 442 13.28 15.09 20.06
N ASP A 443 13.25 13.94 20.75
CA ASP A 443 13.83 13.85 22.09
C ASP A 443 15.37 13.92 22.07
N THR A 444 15.89 14.98 22.68
CA THR A 444 17.33 15.22 22.88
C THR A 444 17.79 14.98 24.32
N SER A 445 16.94 14.42 25.18
CA SER A 445 17.21 14.24 26.62
C SER A 445 18.41 13.33 26.90
N ALA A 446 18.68 12.37 26.00
CA ALA A 446 19.84 11.46 26.06
C ALA A 446 21.19 12.13 25.72
N GLY A 447 21.22 13.45 25.60
CA GLY A 447 22.43 14.24 25.40
C GLY A 447 22.71 14.53 23.91
N ARG A 448 23.97 14.85 23.59
CA ARG A 448 24.37 15.41 22.29
C ARG A 448 23.99 14.56 21.07
N PHE A 449 23.89 13.25 21.24
CA PHE A 449 23.63 12.30 20.15
C PHE A 449 22.19 11.79 20.13
N GLY A 450 21.36 12.24 21.08
CA GLY A 450 20.05 11.67 21.32
C GLY A 450 20.13 10.17 21.60
N VAL A 451 18.99 9.50 21.40
CA VAL A 451 18.93 8.05 21.33
C VAL A 451 19.50 7.62 19.98
N LEU A 452 20.42 6.66 19.98
CA LEU A 452 21.08 6.20 18.76
C LEU A 452 20.22 5.18 18.02
N PRO A 453 20.30 5.17 16.68
CA PRO A 453 19.35 4.45 15.84
C PRO A 453 19.55 2.93 15.84
N CYS A 454 20.70 2.41 16.33
CA CYS A 454 20.92 0.97 16.34
C CYS A 454 21.98 0.49 17.34
N CYS A 455 22.00 -0.83 17.48
CA CYS A 455 22.81 -1.66 18.35
C CYS A 455 24.33 -1.42 18.18
N CYS A 456 24.94 -0.87 19.25
CA CYS A 456 26.33 -0.40 19.32
C CYS A 456 27.29 -1.34 20.12
N GLY A 457 26.83 -2.52 20.52
CA GLY A 457 27.56 -3.48 21.38
C GLY A 457 27.92 -4.80 20.69
N PRO A 458 28.71 -5.67 21.34
CA PRO A 458 29.23 -6.91 20.73
C PRO A 458 28.16 -7.94 20.33
N ASN A 459 26.95 -7.81 20.87
CA ASN A 459 25.82 -8.68 20.51
C ASN A 459 25.08 -8.23 19.24
N CYS A 460 25.54 -7.15 18.60
CA CYS A 460 24.89 -6.53 17.46
C CYS A 460 25.49 -7.06 16.16
N THR A 461 25.10 -8.28 15.78
CA THR A 461 25.72 -9.00 14.65
C THR A 461 25.34 -8.44 13.28
N GLU A 462 24.27 -7.65 13.20
CA GLU A 462 23.73 -7.13 11.93
C GLU A 462 24.04 -5.64 11.69
N THR A 463 24.80 -4.99 12.58
CA THR A 463 24.99 -3.53 12.56
C THR A 463 25.55 -3.02 11.22
N ALA A 464 26.55 -3.67 10.64
CA ALA A 464 27.09 -3.26 9.34
C ALA A 464 26.05 -3.33 8.21
N ALA A 465 25.27 -4.41 8.16
CA ALA A 465 24.23 -4.61 7.15
C ALA A 465 23.08 -3.60 7.33
N PHE A 466 22.67 -3.35 8.58
CA PHE A 466 21.70 -2.31 8.90
C PHE A 466 22.19 -0.92 8.49
N VAL A 467 23.44 -0.56 8.82
CA VAL A 467 24.03 0.74 8.47
C VAL A 467 24.04 0.96 6.96
N GLU A 468 24.36 -0.09 6.19
CA GLU A 468 24.30 -0.04 4.74
C GLU A 468 22.86 0.15 4.25
N ALA A 469 21.93 -0.67 4.73
CA ALA A 469 20.52 -0.61 4.34
C ALA A 469 19.83 0.72 4.71
N ALA A 470 20.16 1.29 5.87
CA ALA A 470 19.60 2.55 6.39
C ALA A 470 20.31 3.81 5.89
N ASN A 471 21.18 3.69 4.88
CA ASN A 471 21.97 4.79 4.30
C ASN A 471 22.76 5.59 5.36
N MET A 472 23.26 4.90 6.38
CA MET A 472 24.07 5.50 7.45
C MET A 472 25.58 5.35 7.21
N LYS A 473 25.99 4.84 6.04
CA LYS A 473 27.41 4.71 5.70
C LYS A 473 28.11 6.06 5.70
N GLY A 474 29.25 6.13 6.39
CA GLY A 474 30.02 7.37 6.56
C GLY A 474 29.48 8.30 7.65
N PHE A 475 28.41 7.91 8.35
CA PHE A 475 27.77 8.75 9.33
C PHE A 475 28.54 8.79 10.66
N GLN A 476 29.42 9.78 10.81
CA GLN A 476 30.35 9.85 11.94
C GLN A 476 29.68 10.04 13.31
N THR A 477 28.48 10.62 13.35
CA THR A 477 27.69 10.80 14.59
C THR A 477 27.30 9.44 15.19
N LEU A 478 26.97 8.44 14.37
CA LEU A 478 26.69 7.08 14.82
C LEU A 478 27.89 6.46 15.52
N LEU A 479 29.07 6.44 14.86
CA LEU A 479 30.29 5.90 15.44
C LEU A 479 30.65 6.60 16.75
N ARG A 480 30.45 7.92 16.82
CA ARG A 480 30.74 8.71 18.02
C ARG A 480 29.79 8.44 19.15
N GLY A 481 28.50 8.39 18.85
CA GLY A 481 27.50 8.03 19.82
C GLY A 481 27.79 6.64 20.39
N CYS A 482 27.99 5.64 19.53
CA CYS A 482 28.25 4.27 19.95
C CYS A 482 29.52 4.18 20.81
N LYS A 483 30.61 4.83 20.40
CA LYS A 483 31.86 4.86 21.17
C LYS A 483 31.73 5.53 22.54
N VAL A 484 30.84 6.51 22.68
CA VAL A 484 30.62 7.21 23.96
C VAL A 484 29.67 6.44 24.86
N GLN A 485 28.68 5.76 24.29
CA GLN A 485 27.60 5.11 25.04
C GLN A 485 27.90 3.63 25.39
N PHE A 486 28.85 2.96 24.72
CA PHE A 486 29.08 1.52 24.89
C PHE A 486 30.54 1.12 25.09
N GLU A 487 30.77 0.32 26.15
CA GLU A 487 32.00 -0.43 26.35
C GLU A 487 32.00 -1.64 25.40
N GLY A 488 32.99 -1.75 24.52
CA GLY A 488 33.04 -2.78 23.46
C GLY A 488 32.76 -2.29 22.04
N TYR A 489 32.63 -0.97 21.82
CA TYR A 489 32.48 -0.37 20.49
C TYR A 489 33.49 -0.91 19.46
N ASP A 490 34.75 -1.09 19.85
CA ASP A 490 35.83 -1.49 18.93
C ASP A 490 35.70 -2.96 18.45
N GLU A 491 34.77 -3.75 19.04
CA GLU A 491 34.50 -5.14 18.66
C GLU A 491 33.37 -5.26 17.60
N VAL A 492 32.67 -4.17 17.30
CA VAL A 492 31.52 -4.15 16.38
C VAL A 492 31.96 -3.66 15.00
N ASP A 493 31.61 -4.43 13.96
CA ASP A 493 31.74 -3.95 12.59
C ASP A 493 30.54 -3.07 12.22
N TYR A 494 30.81 -1.79 11.97
CA TYR A 494 29.82 -0.81 11.52
C TYR A 494 29.75 -0.71 10.00
N GLY A 495 30.62 -1.41 9.25
CA GLY A 495 30.67 -1.34 7.78
C GLY A 495 31.33 -0.06 7.23
N PHE A 496 31.83 0.83 8.09
CA PHE A 496 32.61 2.02 7.71
C PHE A 496 33.53 2.50 8.84
N ALA A 497 34.54 3.28 8.47
CA ALA A 497 35.56 3.80 9.38
C ALA A 497 35.37 5.28 9.69
N TRP A 498 36.11 5.76 10.70
CA TRP A 498 36.25 7.17 11.00
C TRP A 498 36.78 7.96 9.80
N GLU A 499 36.20 9.14 9.58
CA GLU A 499 36.69 10.06 8.56
C GLU A 499 38.05 10.65 8.96
N ASP A 500 38.99 10.74 8.01
CA ASP A 500 40.34 11.26 8.26
C ASP A 500 40.51 12.74 7.87
N SER A 501 39.46 13.56 7.98
CA SER A 501 39.52 14.98 7.64
C SER A 501 39.93 15.85 8.84
N LEU A 502 40.62 16.97 8.57
CA LEU A 502 41.09 17.89 9.61
C LEU A 502 39.90 18.57 10.33
N ALA A 503 38.84 18.89 9.60
CA ALA A 503 37.59 19.41 10.15
C ALA A 503 36.95 18.40 11.11
N PHE A 504 36.94 17.12 10.75
CA PHE A 504 36.45 16.05 11.62
C PHE A 504 37.29 15.87 12.89
N LYS A 505 38.62 15.84 12.76
CA LYS A 505 39.55 15.80 13.90
C LYS A 505 39.34 17.00 14.83
N TRP A 506 39.15 18.19 14.27
CA TRP A 506 38.83 19.40 15.03
C TRP A 506 37.53 19.26 15.80
N ALA A 507 36.47 18.76 15.17
CA ALA A 507 35.18 18.49 15.80
C ALA A 507 35.26 17.47 16.95
N MET A 508 36.14 16.48 16.83
CA MET A 508 36.42 15.47 17.86
C MET A 508 37.27 15.97 19.03
N TRP A 509 38.05 17.04 18.86
CA TRP A 509 38.95 17.53 19.90
C TRP A 509 38.19 18.24 21.03
N GLY A 510 38.55 17.92 22.27
CA GLY A 510 38.13 18.68 23.44
C GLY A 510 38.70 20.11 23.42
N VAL A 511 38.08 21.01 24.19
CA VAL A 511 38.41 22.44 24.27
C VAL A 511 39.91 22.69 24.41
N TRP A 512 40.59 21.90 25.26
CA TRP A 512 42.03 22.02 25.50
C TRP A 512 42.92 21.65 24.31
N LYS A 513 42.56 20.62 23.53
CA LYS A 513 43.31 20.24 22.32
C LYS A 513 43.12 21.26 21.19
N ARG A 514 41.91 21.83 21.08
CA ARG A 514 41.63 22.94 20.16
C ARG A 514 42.45 24.18 20.55
N LEU A 515 42.39 24.61 21.81
CA LEU A 515 43.19 25.72 22.34
C LEU A 515 44.69 25.51 22.12
N GLY A 516 45.20 24.32 22.41
CA GLY A 516 46.59 23.96 22.17
C GLY A 516 47.01 24.11 20.71
N LEU A 517 46.19 23.64 19.76
CA LEU A 517 46.51 23.78 18.34
C LEU A 517 46.37 25.22 17.85
N VAL A 518 45.36 25.97 18.30
CA VAL A 518 45.23 27.41 17.96
C VAL A 518 46.47 28.16 18.46
N LEU A 519 46.86 27.96 19.71
CA LEU A 519 48.02 28.61 20.30
C LEU A 519 49.33 28.21 19.60
N SER A 520 49.52 26.93 19.27
CA SER A 520 50.71 26.50 18.52
C SER A 520 50.75 27.11 17.12
N SER A 521 49.59 27.18 16.44
CA SER A 521 49.46 27.75 15.10
C SER A 521 49.74 29.25 15.08
N ILE A 522 49.26 30.00 16.08
CA ILE A 522 49.54 31.43 16.26
C ILE A 522 51.05 31.65 16.47
N CYS A 523 51.68 30.84 17.31
CA CYS A 523 53.12 30.95 17.61
C CYS A 523 54.03 30.59 16.42
N THR A 524 53.56 29.75 15.49
CA THR A 524 54.38 29.24 14.37
C THR A 524 54.10 29.92 13.03
N LEU A 525 52.86 30.33 12.77
CA LEU A 525 52.42 30.82 11.46
C LEU A 525 51.82 32.24 11.50
N GLY A 526 51.71 32.85 12.69
CA GLY A 526 51.09 34.16 12.88
C GLY A 526 49.55 34.14 12.93
N VAL A 527 48.94 35.29 13.22
CA VAL A 527 47.50 35.44 13.56
C VAL A 527 46.54 35.19 12.38
N ALA A 528 47.03 35.01 11.15
CA ALA A 528 46.19 34.89 9.95
C ALA A 528 45.56 33.49 9.75
N VAL A 529 46.20 32.42 10.23
CA VAL A 529 45.75 31.03 10.04
C VAL A 529 44.52 30.64 10.90
N PRO A 530 44.38 31.07 12.17
CA PRO A 530 43.19 30.78 12.97
C PRO A 530 41.89 31.25 12.31
N ILE A 531 41.89 32.43 11.67
CA ILE A 531 40.69 33.00 11.05
C ILE A 531 40.12 32.09 9.96
N TRP A 532 40.98 31.33 9.25
CA TRP A 532 40.58 30.38 8.23
C TRP A 532 39.96 29.09 8.84
N LEU A 533 40.45 28.64 9.99
CA LEU A 533 39.92 27.48 10.73
C LEU A 533 38.59 27.78 11.47
N PHE A 534 38.32 29.05 11.79
CA PHE A 534 37.06 29.49 12.42
C PHE A 534 35.98 29.90 11.42
N LYS A 535 36.28 29.96 10.12
CA LYS A 535 35.28 30.19 9.08
C LYS A 535 34.52 28.88 8.84
N VAL A 536 33.50 28.64 9.65
CA VAL A 536 32.49 27.59 9.43
C VAL A 536 31.85 27.88 8.06
N PRO A 537 31.79 26.92 7.12
CA PRO A 537 30.82 27.03 6.04
C PRO A 537 29.43 26.90 6.67
N GLU A 538 28.59 27.93 6.50
CA GLU A 538 27.18 27.91 6.90
C GLU A 538 26.46 26.65 6.41
#